data_AF-A0A819HDC9-F1
#
_entry.id   AF-A0A819HDC9-F1
#
_cell.length_a   1.000
_cell.length_b   1.000
_cell.length_c   1.000
_cell.angle_alpha   90.00
_cell.angle_beta   90.00
_cell.angle_gamma   90.00
#
_symmetry.space_group_name_H-M   'P 1'
#
loop_
_entity.id
_entity.type
_entity.pdbx_description
1 polymer ?
#
loop_
_entity_poly.entity_id
_entity_poly.type
_entity_poly.pdbx_seq_one_letter_code
_entity_poly.pdbx_strand_id
1 'polypeptide(L)'
;MKQLCLLAILIVCQANNDHYQITLMSYNVMLLPSILVFERDQITRAHLLTKAKFLRTSDILCLQEVMQTKPSEILLDSLSETYPYSTPVLGDEDDKNEWNEIWNDHIGSHSLKFVSGGVNILSKWPIVYAIEYFFKHACSAHMFVRTGFVYAKILYSQNKYPIHVFGTHLQPNDYRGCYLYGEDKIREKQMFELSNFIQSRNISQNELVFILGDFNINKFNTKQYETMLRILNVHPQYLHSSSIECSWDSKYNAMTNARHNSQQLDYIFLHKDHTPKDSLWYNLITDRMASKQWHLLGRNHLFYDTRNIPLLELSDHYPVIGFFNQSKQQWSSHRQSGVLTYVNFFTVDTNLPVIIIDREIRIGTSINETGSLFILTNNGTPRRHRCLRSEQNILLIDGINPEFYLSNEKLFQMKYGKEHVNRYLKIIQIDNLSTCIQTNSTIIFQSRLSTGDYYVKDHFSQLCSCTNDRNQAQLFYLIEIERRNISCDITYE
;
A
#
# COMPACT_ATOMS: atom_id res chain seq x y z
N MET A 1 74.05 18.99 11.90
CA MET A 1 72.71 19.06 12.52
C MET A 1 71.66 19.03 11.41
N LYS A 2 70.99 17.90 11.21
CA LYS A 2 69.77 17.82 10.39
C LYS A 2 68.72 17.14 11.27
N GLN A 3 67.78 17.93 11.78
CA GLN A 3 66.61 17.45 12.50
C GLN A 3 65.72 16.66 11.53
N LEU A 4 65.48 15.39 11.84
CA LEU A 4 64.44 14.60 11.21
C LEU A 4 63.12 14.98 11.89
N CYS A 5 62.27 15.74 11.19
CA CYS A 5 60.87 15.92 11.59
C CYS A 5 60.12 14.61 11.36
N LEU A 6 59.71 13.95 12.44
CA LEU A 6 58.71 12.88 12.40
C LEU A 6 57.35 13.54 12.08
N LEU A 7 56.85 13.35 10.86
CA LEU A 7 55.48 13.72 10.50
C LEU A 7 54.55 12.63 11.04
N ALA A 8 53.84 12.91 12.13
CA ALA A 8 52.79 12.04 12.63
C ALA A 8 51.60 12.11 11.64
N ILE A 9 51.40 11.05 10.87
CA ILE A 9 50.19 10.89 10.05
C ILE A 9 49.05 10.57 11.01
N LEU A 10 48.29 11.60 11.39
CA LEU A 10 46.97 11.46 11.99
C LEU A 10 46.06 10.80 10.94
N ILE A 11 45.93 9.47 11.02
CA ILE A 11 44.84 8.75 10.37
C ILE A 11 43.58 9.18 11.11
N VAL A 12 42.87 10.18 10.57
CA VAL A 12 41.49 10.44 10.96
C VAL A 12 40.69 9.25 10.47
N CYS A 13 40.43 8.28 11.35
CA CYS A 13 39.34 7.33 11.13
C CYS A 13 38.06 8.16 11.02
N GLN A 14 37.58 8.41 9.81
CA GLN A 14 36.18 8.80 9.63
C GLN A 14 35.36 7.67 10.25
N ALA A 15 34.59 7.98 11.30
CA ALA A 15 33.58 7.07 11.80
C ALA A 15 32.67 6.71 10.61
N ASN A 16 32.72 5.46 10.15
CA ASN A 16 31.96 5.04 8.99
C ASN A 16 30.49 4.96 9.41
N ASN A 17 29.76 6.01 9.07
CA ASN A 17 28.36 6.24 9.40
C ASN A 17 27.41 5.37 8.53
N ASP A 18 27.78 4.13 8.26
CA ASP A 18 27.06 3.23 7.35
C ASP A 18 25.65 2.86 7.86
N HIS A 19 25.44 2.90 9.18
CA HIS A 19 24.15 2.61 9.81
C HIS A 19 23.06 3.63 9.43
N TYR A 20 23.41 4.86 9.03
CA TYR A 20 22.43 5.83 8.51
C TYR A 20 21.88 5.47 7.13
N GLN A 21 22.47 4.48 6.46
CA GLN A 21 22.01 4.03 5.15
C GLN A 21 20.93 2.95 5.25
N ILE A 22 20.62 2.46 6.46
CA ILE A 22 19.62 1.40 6.60
C ILE A 22 18.25 1.86 6.13
N THR A 23 17.57 0.92 5.47
CA THR A 23 16.19 1.08 5.01
C THR A 23 15.31 -0.07 5.50
N LEU A 24 14.13 0.28 6.02
CA LEU A 24 13.13 -0.68 6.48
C LEU A 24 11.86 -0.53 5.65
N MET A 25 11.11 -1.61 5.44
CA MET A 25 9.77 -1.58 4.87
C MET A 25 8.81 -2.34 5.77
N SER A 26 7.62 -1.77 6.02
CA SER A 26 6.49 -2.44 6.63
C SER A 26 5.38 -2.57 5.61
N TYR A 27 4.77 -3.74 5.49
CA TYR A 27 3.66 -3.93 4.58
C TYR A 27 2.67 -5.01 5.03
N ASN A 28 1.44 -4.59 5.33
CA ASN A 28 0.29 -5.48 5.43
C ASN A 28 -0.11 -5.95 4.01
N VAL A 29 0.09 -7.24 3.70
CA VAL A 29 -0.14 -7.82 2.37
C VAL A 29 -1.49 -8.52 2.24
N MET A 30 -2.28 -8.54 3.31
CA MET A 30 -3.64 -9.03 3.33
C MET A 30 -3.83 -10.47 2.81
N LEU A 31 -2.90 -11.38 3.12
CA LEU A 31 -3.01 -12.82 2.81
C LEU A 31 -3.73 -13.53 3.96
N LEU A 32 -5.00 -13.20 4.13
CA LEU A 32 -5.84 -13.63 5.25
C LEU A 32 -6.30 -15.11 5.16
N PRO A 33 -6.61 -15.78 6.28
CA PRO A 33 -7.15 -17.13 6.27
C PRO A 33 -8.42 -17.24 5.41
N SER A 34 -8.52 -18.27 4.59
CA SER A 34 -9.64 -18.48 3.64
C SER A 34 -10.99 -18.66 4.36
N ILE A 35 -10.97 -19.07 5.63
CA ILE A 35 -12.17 -19.14 6.49
C ILE A 35 -12.71 -17.75 6.88
N LEU A 36 -11.84 -16.73 6.88
CA LEU A 36 -12.19 -15.33 7.16
C LEU A 36 -12.50 -14.55 5.88
N VAL A 37 -11.98 -15.00 4.74
CA VAL A 37 -12.09 -14.32 3.46
C VAL A 37 -12.46 -15.31 2.35
N PHE A 38 -13.76 -15.43 2.08
CA PHE A 38 -14.29 -16.34 1.06
C PHE A 38 -14.13 -15.84 -0.38
N GLU A 39 -13.83 -14.56 -0.60
CA GLU A 39 -14.02 -13.89 -1.90
C GLU A 39 -12.81 -13.08 -2.39
N ARG A 40 -11.58 -13.38 -1.97
CA ARG A 40 -10.37 -12.70 -2.49
C ARG A 40 -9.40 -13.70 -3.12
N ASP A 41 -9.05 -13.50 -4.39
CA ASP A 41 -8.06 -14.32 -5.10
C ASP A 41 -6.64 -14.00 -4.61
N GLN A 42 -6.25 -14.63 -3.50
CA GLN A 42 -4.97 -14.40 -2.83
C GLN A 42 -3.79 -15.02 -3.59
N ILE A 43 -4.03 -16.11 -4.36
CA ILE A 43 -2.99 -16.78 -5.15
C ILE A 43 -2.55 -15.87 -6.30
N THR A 44 -3.49 -15.28 -7.03
CA THR A 44 -3.17 -14.30 -8.07
C THR A 44 -2.39 -13.12 -7.48
N ARG A 45 -2.80 -12.59 -6.31
CA ARG A 45 -2.07 -11.50 -5.64
C ARG A 45 -0.67 -11.90 -5.21
N ALA A 46 -0.47 -13.08 -4.62
CA ALA A 46 0.86 -13.56 -4.27
C ALA A 46 1.79 -13.56 -5.49
N HIS A 47 1.35 -14.06 -6.65
CA HIS A 47 2.11 -14.02 -7.90
C HIS A 47 2.33 -12.61 -8.49
N LEU A 48 1.53 -11.62 -8.09
CA LEU A 48 1.75 -10.22 -8.47
C LEU A 48 2.75 -9.55 -7.52
N LEU A 49 2.65 -9.85 -6.22
CA LEU A 49 3.59 -9.44 -5.19
C LEU A 49 5.01 -9.95 -5.51
N THR A 50 5.18 -11.20 -6.00
CA THR A 50 6.51 -11.70 -6.42
C THR A 50 7.18 -10.85 -7.50
N LYS A 51 6.39 -10.15 -8.32
CA LYS A 51 6.84 -9.27 -9.41
C LYS A 51 6.96 -7.81 -8.98
N ALA A 52 6.53 -7.48 -7.76
CA ALA A 52 6.54 -6.13 -7.23
C ALA A 52 7.95 -5.75 -6.77
N LYS A 53 8.72 -5.13 -7.67
CA LYS A 53 10.14 -4.78 -7.42
C LYS A 53 10.36 -3.93 -6.17
N PHE A 54 9.38 -3.13 -5.76
CA PHE A 54 9.50 -2.29 -4.57
C PHE A 54 9.68 -3.12 -3.29
N LEU A 55 9.18 -4.37 -3.23
CA LEU A 55 9.39 -5.25 -2.09
C LEU A 55 10.86 -5.63 -1.87
N ARG A 56 11.75 -5.33 -2.82
CA ARG A 56 13.17 -5.72 -2.81
C ARG A 56 14.11 -4.54 -2.50
N THR A 57 13.56 -3.34 -2.29
CA THR A 57 14.36 -2.12 -2.22
C THR A 57 14.90 -1.81 -0.83
N SER A 58 14.32 -2.39 0.22
CA SER A 58 14.74 -2.14 1.61
C SER A 58 15.71 -3.21 2.10
N ASP A 59 16.52 -2.90 3.13
CA ASP A 59 17.41 -3.86 3.79
C ASP A 59 16.64 -4.90 4.61
N ILE A 60 15.57 -4.44 5.26
CA ILE A 60 14.71 -5.24 6.12
C ILE A 60 13.27 -5.01 5.67
N LEU A 61 12.50 -6.10 5.56
CA LEU A 61 11.10 -6.11 5.19
C LEU A 61 10.30 -6.80 6.29
N CYS A 62 9.31 -6.13 6.85
CA CYS A 62 8.36 -6.68 7.80
C CYS A 62 7.00 -6.81 7.12
N LEU A 63 6.51 -8.03 6.99
CA LEU A 63 5.19 -8.32 6.42
C LEU A 63 4.17 -8.55 7.53
N GLN A 64 2.94 -8.08 7.33
CA GLN A 64 1.77 -8.37 8.16
C GLN A 64 0.70 -9.08 7.32
N GLU A 65 -0.16 -9.83 7.98
CA GLU A 65 -1.20 -10.66 7.36
C GLU A 65 -0.68 -11.68 6.34
N VAL A 66 0.50 -12.26 6.54
CA VAL A 66 0.96 -13.45 5.78
C VAL A 66 0.39 -14.74 6.38
N MET A 67 -0.93 -14.83 6.53
CA MET A 67 -1.60 -15.88 7.33
C MET A 67 -2.06 -17.11 6.54
N GLN A 68 -2.36 -16.97 5.24
CA GLN A 68 -2.80 -18.08 4.41
C GLN A 68 -1.58 -18.80 3.84
N THR A 69 -1.43 -20.08 4.21
CA THR A 69 -0.25 -20.91 3.88
C THR A 69 0.19 -20.79 2.41
N LYS A 70 -0.67 -21.15 1.44
CA LYS A 70 -0.21 -21.26 0.04
C LYS A 70 0.20 -19.92 -0.63
N PRO A 71 -0.60 -18.84 -0.57
CA PRO A 71 -0.18 -17.52 -1.01
C PRO A 71 1.07 -17.00 -0.28
N SER A 72 1.19 -17.25 1.03
CA SER A 72 2.35 -16.85 1.82
C SER A 72 3.61 -17.56 1.36
N GLU A 73 3.60 -18.88 1.18
CA GLU A 73 4.72 -19.66 0.62
C GLU A 73 5.19 -19.06 -0.72
N ILE A 74 4.27 -18.85 -1.67
CA ILE A 74 4.59 -18.29 -3.00
C ILE A 74 5.34 -16.95 -2.87
N LEU A 75 4.91 -16.10 -1.93
CA LEU A 75 5.50 -14.80 -1.71
C LEU A 75 6.88 -14.92 -1.04
N LEU A 76 6.96 -15.65 0.08
CA LEU A 76 8.17 -15.78 0.89
C LEU A 76 9.29 -16.50 0.12
N ASP A 77 8.96 -17.58 -0.60
CA ASP A 77 9.90 -18.30 -1.48
C ASP A 77 10.51 -17.34 -2.51
N SER A 78 9.68 -16.49 -3.12
CA SER A 78 10.17 -15.50 -4.09
C SER A 78 10.96 -14.37 -3.45
N LEU A 79 10.77 -14.09 -2.16
CA LEU A 79 11.52 -13.06 -1.44
C LEU A 79 12.88 -13.58 -0.96
N SER A 80 13.04 -14.89 -0.76
CA SER A 80 14.28 -15.53 -0.29
C SER A 80 15.53 -15.21 -1.14
N GLU A 81 15.37 -15.01 -2.45
CA GLU A 81 16.47 -14.61 -3.35
C GLU A 81 17.06 -13.25 -2.96
N THR A 82 16.21 -12.33 -2.47
CA THR A 82 16.63 -11.00 -2.02
C THR A 82 16.93 -10.97 -0.53
N TYR A 83 16.15 -11.69 0.26
CA TYR A 83 16.18 -11.70 1.72
C TYR A 83 16.49 -13.13 2.21
N PRO A 84 17.77 -13.55 2.19
CA PRO A 84 18.14 -14.91 2.55
C PRO A 84 17.99 -15.21 4.05
N TYR A 85 17.77 -14.19 4.88
CA TYR A 85 17.52 -14.35 6.31
C TYR A 85 16.07 -13.98 6.59
N SER A 86 15.28 -14.93 7.06
CA SER A 86 13.87 -14.73 7.38
C SER A 86 13.58 -15.37 8.73
N THR A 87 12.80 -14.69 9.56
CA THR A 87 12.13 -15.37 10.68
C THR A 87 11.06 -16.29 10.11
N PRO A 88 10.56 -17.27 10.87
CA PRO A 88 9.33 -17.95 10.52
C PRO A 88 8.14 -16.98 10.73
N VAL A 89 6.95 -17.40 10.32
CA VAL A 89 5.74 -16.58 10.49
C VAL A 89 5.25 -16.69 11.93
N LEU A 90 4.93 -15.55 12.55
CA LEU A 90 4.43 -15.46 13.92
C LEU A 90 3.24 -16.40 14.13
N GLY A 91 3.39 -17.37 15.02
CA GLY A 91 2.35 -18.30 15.39
C GLY A 91 1.92 -19.26 14.28
N ASP A 92 2.74 -19.51 13.27
CA ASP A 92 2.48 -20.62 12.35
C ASP A 92 2.76 -21.97 13.06
N GLU A 93 1.84 -22.92 12.99
CA GLU A 93 2.09 -24.26 13.54
C GLU A 93 3.09 -25.04 12.70
N ASP A 94 3.10 -24.81 11.38
CA ASP A 94 3.99 -25.53 10.47
C ASP A 94 5.47 -25.15 10.73
N ASP A 95 5.69 -23.92 11.21
CA ASP A 95 7.02 -23.37 11.54
C ASP A 95 7.46 -23.62 13.00
N LYS A 96 6.63 -24.28 13.81
CA LYS A 96 6.89 -24.43 15.25
C LYS A 96 8.22 -25.10 15.54
N ASN A 97 8.63 -26.07 14.71
CA ASN A 97 9.92 -26.73 14.89
C ASN A 97 11.08 -25.82 14.49
N GLU A 98 10.94 -25.00 13.44
CA GLU A 98 11.97 -24.05 13.02
C GLU A 98 12.28 -23.02 14.11
N TRP A 99 11.24 -22.54 14.80
CA TRP A 99 11.44 -21.64 15.93
C TRP A 99 12.19 -22.29 17.11
N ASN A 100 11.99 -23.59 17.34
CA ASN A 100 12.69 -24.33 18.41
C ASN A 100 14.11 -24.76 18.01
N GLU A 101 14.37 -24.93 16.71
CA GLU A 101 15.64 -25.46 16.19
C GLU A 101 16.60 -24.37 15.71
N ILE A 102 16.09 -23.29 15.11
CA ILE A 102 16.88 -22.21 14.49
C ILE A 102 16.79 -20.93 15.32
N TRP A 103 15.67 -20.69 15.98
CA TRP A 103 15.42 -19.48 16.77
C TRP A 103 15.36 -19.78 18.27
N ASN A 104 15.31 -18.73 19.10
CA ASN A 104 15.78 -18.87 20.48
C ASN A 104 14.66 -19.00 21.51
N ASP A 105 13.47 -18.43 21.29
CA ASP A 105 12.43 -18.40 22.32
C ASP A 105 11.03 -18.18 21.73
N HIS A 106 10.05 -18.75 22.43
CA HIS A 106 8.62 -18.55 22.22
C HIS A 106 8.01 -18.07 23.53
N ILE A 107 7.58 -16.80 23.58
CA ILE A 107 7.09 -16.23 24.84
C ILE A 107 5.57 -16.08 24.80
N GLY A 108 4.90 -16.84 25.68
CA GLY A 108 3.47 -16.81 25.88
C GLY A 108 2.84 -18.20 25.75
N SER A 109 1.55 -18.31 26.07
CA SER A 109 0.78 -19.56 25.95
C SER A 109 -0.48 -19.34 25.13
N HIS A 110 -0.86 -20.36 24.38
CA HIS A 110 -1.84 -20.29 23.31
C HIS A 110 -2.86 -21.43 23.32
N SER A 111 -3.34 -21.81 24.50
CA SER A 111 -4.53 -22.65 24.59
C SER A 111 -5.69 -21.93 23.91
N LEU A 112 -6.21 -22.49 22.80
CA LEU A 112 -7.35 -22.04 21.97
C LEU A 112 -7.06 -21.11 20.77
N LYS A 113 -5.81 -20.71 20.50
CA LYS A 113 -5.45 -19.95 19.29
C LYS A 113 -4.94 -20.87 18.19
N PHE A 114 -5.57 -20.84 17.02
CA PHE A 114 -5.30 -21.76 15.89
C PHE A 114 -5.06 -21.05 14.56
N VAL A 115 -5.14 -19.72 14.53
CA VAL A 115 -4.80 -18.91 13.35
C VAL A 115 -3.46 -18.23 13.60
N SER A 116 -2.54 -18.32 12.63
CA SER A 116 -1.25 -17.62 12.63
C SER A 116 -1.44 -16.11 12.82
N GLY A 117 -0.52 -15.47 13.55
CA GLY A 117 -0.46 -14.02 13.71
C GLY A 117 -0.03 -13.30 12.43
N GLY A 118 0.59 -14.01 11.48
CA GLY A 118 0.87 -13.50 10.15
C GLY A 118 1.89 -12.36 10.09
N VAL A 119 2.80 -12.28 11.06
CA VAL A 119 3.90 -11.31 11.07
C VAL A 119 5.20 -12.01 10.72
N ASN A 120 5.98 -11.43 9.82
CA ASN A 120 7.23 -12.01 9.35
C ASN A 120 8.30 -10.93 9.12
N ILE A 121 9.55 -11.19 9.51
CA ILE A 121 10.68 -10.29 9.25
C ILE A 121 11.66 -10.99 8.29
N LEU A 122 11.93 -10.33 7.16
CA LEU A 122 12.94 -10.72 6.19
C LEU A 122 14.06 -9.69 6.15
N SER A 123 15.28 -10.15 5.92
CA SER A 123 16.48 -9.33 5.99
C SER A 123 17.52 -9.75 4.95
N LYS A 124 18.17 -8.75 4.33
CA LYS A 124 19.36 -8.93 3.49
C LYS A 124 20.59 -9.31 4.33
N TRP A 125 20.53 -9.01 5.63
CA TRP A 125 21.62 -9.13 6.60
C TRP A 125 21.33 -10.24 7.62
N PRO A 126 22.35 -10.91 8.18
CA PRO A 126 22.15 -12.02 9.11
C PRO A 126 21.26 -11.65 10.30
N ILE A 127 20.19 -12.42 10.50
CA ILE A 127 19.42 -12.44 11.75
C ILE A 127 20.14 -13.42 12.68
N VAL A 128 20.70 -12.92 13.78
CA VAL A 128 21.50 -13.72 14.73
C VAL A 128 20.73 -14.11 15.97
N TYR A 129 19.55 -13.54 16.16
CA TYR A 129 18.65 -13.87 17.24
C TYR A 129 17.24 -13.48 16.84
N ALA A 130 16.27 -14.35 17.07
CA ALA A 130 14.85 -14.02 16.88
C ALA A 130 13.99 -14.69 17.95
N ILE A 131 12.85 -14.05 18.24
CA ILE A 131 11.82 -14.50 19.16
C ILE A 131 10.46 -14.16 18.58
N GLU A 132 9.50 -15.05 18.78
CA GLU A 132 8.09 -14.68 18.75
C GLU A 132 7.52 -14.46 20.15
N TYR A 133 6.74 -13.39 20.28
CA TYR A 133 6.02 -13.05 21.48
C TYR A 133 4.53 -12.99 21.19
N PHE A 134 3.77 -13.62 22.07
CA PHE A 134 2.35 -13.75 21.95
C PHE A 134 1.62 -12.86 22.95
N PHE A 135 0.78 -11.95 22.45
CA PHE A 135 0.01 -11.06 23.31
C PHE A 135 -0.99 -11.83 24.16
N LYS A 136 -1.08 -11.43 25.43
CA LYS A 136 -2.06 -11.96 26.40
C LYS A 136 -3.46 -11.43 26.13
N HIS A 137 -3.57 -10.27 25.48
CA HIS A 137 -4.83 -9.57 25.28
C HIS A 137 -5.20 -9.49 23.79
N ALA A 138 -6.43 -9.90 23.49
CA ALA A 138 -7.10 -9.76 22.19
C ALA A 138 -8.62 -9.74 22.43
N CYS A 139 -9.40 -9.29 21.45
CA CYS A 139 -10.87 -9.33 21.51
C CYS A 139 -11.50 -9.76 20.18
N SER A 140 -12.79 -10.10 20.21
CA SER A 140 -13.53 -10.63 19.05
C SER A 140 -12.84 -11.86 18.42
N ALA A 141 -12.94 -12.03 17.11
CA ALA A 141 -12.31 -13.12 16.35
C ALA A 141 -10.78 -13.20 16.55
N HIS A 142 -10.13 -12.09 16.95
CA HIS A 142 -8.68 -12.07 17.21
C HIS A 142 -8.29 -12.85 18.47
N MET A 143 -9.25 -13.27 19.31
CA MET A 143 -8.99 -14.22 20.39
C MET A 143 -8.53 -15.60 19.88
N PHE A 144 -8.85 -15.96 18.63
CA PHE A 144 -8.42 -17.21 17.99
C PHE A 144 -7.12 -17.07 17.18
N VAL A 145 -6.61 -15.84 17.06
CA VAL A 145 -5.40 -15.49 16.32
C VAL A 145 -4.22 -15.37 17.27
N ARG A 146 -3.05 -15.89 16.88
CA ARG A 146 -1.78 -15.77 17.60
C ARG A 146 -1.14 -14.41 17.42
N THR A 147 -1.91 -13.38 17.77
CA THR A 147 -1.47 -11.98 17.74
C THR A 147 -0.30 -11.75 18.68
N GLY A 148 0.59 -10.86 18.29
CA GLY A 148 1.89 -10.74 18.93
C GLY A 148 2.86 -9.84 18.17
N PHE A 149 4.14 -10.07 18.43
CA PHE A 149 5.23 -9.46 17.68
C PHE A 149 6.37 -10.44 17.46
N VAL A 150 7.14 -10.19 16.42
CA VAL A 150 8.43 -10.85 16.16
C VAL A 150 9.53 -9.87 16.51
N TYR A 151 10.51 -10.33 17.29
CA TYR A 151 11.75 -9.61 17.56
C TYR A 151 12.89 -10.27 16.79
N ALA A 152 13.70 -9.47 16.09
CA ALA A 152 14.91 -9.92 15.41
C ALA A 152 16.11 -9.01 15.75
N LYS A 153 17.24 -9.61 16.15
CA LYS A 153 18.55 -8.96 16.19
C LYS A 153 19.30 -9.24 14.90
N ILE A 154 19.65 -8.18 14.17
CA ILE A 154 20.26 -8.23 12.85
C ILE A 154 21.65 -7.59 12.91
N LEU A 155 22.64 -8.21 12.26
CA LEU A 155 23.97 -7.65 12.09
C LEU A 155 24.06 -6.93 10.75
N TYR A 156 23.81 -5.62 10.75
CA TYR A 156 23.72 -4.79 9.55
C TYR A 156 25.09 -4.32 9.05
N SER A 157 25.21 -4.21 7.73
CA SER A 157 26.42 -3.84 6.99
C SER A 157 27.59 -4.81 7.18
N GLN A 158 28.67 -4.59 6.43
CA GLN A 158 29.92 -5.34 6.59
C GLN A 158 30.55 -5.15 7.98
N ASN A 159 30.22 -4.05 8.66
CA ASN A 159 30.70 -3.75 10.01
C ASN A 159 29.92 -4.49 11.11
N LYS A 160 28.90 -5.30 10.75
CA LYS A 160 28.08 -6.09 11.69
C LYS A 160 27.46 -5.24 12.81
N TYR A 161 27.04 -4.03 12.45
CA TYR A 161 26.42 -3.09 13.39
C TYR A 161 25.08 -3.68 13.88
N PRO A 162 24.85 -3.82 15.20
CA PRO A 162 23.65 -4.47 15.70
C PRO A 162 22.41 -3.59 15.58
N ILE A 163 21.33 -4.20 15.09
CA ILE A 163 20.03 -3.55 14.92
C ILE A 163 18.95 -4.48 15.45
N HIS A 164 17.99 -3.91 16.17
CA HIS A 164 16.90 -4.60 16.83
C HIS A 164 15.59 -4.19 16.16
N VAL A 165 14.84 -5.17 15.66
CA VAL A 165 13.63 -4.94 14.89
C VAL A 165 12.47 -5.67 15.54
N PHE A 166 11.40 -4.93 15.84
CA PHE A 166 10.16 -5.42 16.43
C PHE A 166 9.02 -5.26 15.43
N GLY A 167 8.64 -6.34 14.76
CA GLY A 167 7.51 -6.39 13.82
C GLY A 167 6.22 -6.78 14.53
N THR A 168 5.12 -6.05 14.34
CA THR A 168 3.84 -6.35 15.01
C THR A 168 2.63 -6.08 14.12
N HIS A 169 1.47 -6.61 14.51
CA HIS A 169 0.16 -6.24 14.00
C HIS A 169 -0.81 -6.19 15.19
N LEU A 170 -1.21 -4.99 15.60
CA LEU A 170 -2.02 -4.78 16.81
C LEU A 170 -3.52 -5.03 16.54
N GLN A 171 -4.29 -5.14 17.63
CA GLN A 171 -5.73 -5.36 17.59
C GLN A 171 -6.45 -4.36 16.65
N PRO A 172 -7.10 -4.84 15.57
CA PRO A 172 -7.89 -3.98 14.70
C PRO A 172 -9.18 -3.53 15.38
N ASN A 173 -9.76 -2.47 14.82
CA ASN A 173 -11.09 -2.01 15.22
C ASN A 173 -12.13 -3.06 14.83
N ASP A 174 -12.88 -3.57 15.81
CA ASP A 174 -13.96 -4.51 15.57
C ASP A 174 -15.23 -4.10 16.33
N TYR A 175 -16.10 -3.40 15.60
CA TYR A 175 -17.39 -2.90 16.09
C TYR A 175 -18.36 -4.01 16.52
N ARG A 176 -18.03 -5.29 16.28
CA ARG A 176 -18.91 -6.44 16.54
C ARG A 176 -18.52 -7.27 17.76
N GLY A 177 -17.40 -7.00 18.45
CA GLY A 177 -16.88 -8.02 19.39
C GLY A 177 -15.93 -7.60 20.51
N CYS A 178 -15.72 -6.30 20.79
CA CYS A 178 -14.79 -5.84 21.82
C CYS A 178 -15.48 -5.17 23.04
N TYR A 179 -16.69 -5.63 23.40
CA TYR A 179 -17.59 -4.99 24.37
C TYR A 179 -17.05 -4.80 25.81
N LEU A 180 -16.10 -5.64 26.26
CA LEU A 180 -15.64 -5.61 27.66
C LEU A 180 -14.59 -4.53 27.95
N TYR A 181 -13.67 -4.27 27.01
CA TYR A 181 -12.53 -3.38 27.22
C TYR A 181 -12.42 -2.28 26.16
N GLY A 182 -13.05 -2.45 24.99
CA GLY A 182 -12.77 -1.65 23.80
C GLY A 182 -11.43 -2.00 23.16
N GLU A 183 -11.37 -1.93 21.84
CA GLU A 183 -10.18 -2.18 21.02
C GLU A 183 -8.98 -1.29 21.43
N ASP A 184 -9.23 -0.02 21.78
CA ASP A 184 -8.21 0.93 22.22
C ASP A 184 -7.42 0.43 23.43
N LYS A 185 -8.13 -0.07 24.45
CA LYS A 185 -7.50 -0.59 25.67
C LYS A 185 -6.76 -1.89 25.44
N ILE A 186 -7.22 -2.70 24.49
CA ILE A 186 -6.48 -3.89 24.07
C ILE A 186 -5.16 -3.47 23.41
N ARG A 187 -5.18 -2.52 22.48
CA ARG A 187 -3.95 -1.98 21.86
C ARG A 187 -3.00 -1.37 22.89
N GLU A 188 -3.51 -0.59 23.86
CA GLU A 188 -2.69 -0.08 24.96
C GLU A 188 -1.96 -1.20 25.71
N LYS A 189 -2.67 -2.28 26.08
CA LYS A 189 -2.08 -3.43 26.79
C LYS A 189 -1.02 -4.15 25.93
N GLN A 190 -1.31 -4.38 24.65
CA GLN A 190 -0.36 -4.97 23.71
C GLN A 190 0.91 -4.12 23.58
N MET A 191 0.77 -2.80 23.47
CA MET A 191 1.92 -1.88 23.43
C MET A 191 2.72 -1.87 24.74
N PHE A 192 2.06 -2.00 25.90
CA PHE A 192 2.76 -2.18 27.18
C PHE A 192 3.54 -3.50 27.24
N GLU A 193 2.97 -4.60 26.76
CA GLU A 193 3.66 -5.90 26.68
C GLU A 193 4.93 -5.78 25.81
N LEU A 194 4.84 -5.14 24.64
CA LEU A 194 5.98 -4.86 23.76
C LEU A 194 7.03 -3.93 24.40
N SER A 195 6.61 -2.81 24.99
CA SER A 195 7.51 -1.86 25.64
C SER A 195 8.26 -2.49 26.82
N ASN A 196 7.56 -3.28 27.64
CA ASN A 196 8.17 -4.03 28.75
C ASN A 196 9.18 -5.07 28.24
N PHE A 197 8.88 -5.75 27.14
CA PHE A 197 9.83 -6.68 26.52
C PHE A 197 11.09 -5.94 26.06
N ILE A 198 10.97 -4.82 25.36
CA ILE A 198 12.13 -4.02 24.90
C ILE A 198 13.00 -3.63 26.09
N GLN A 199 12.40 -3.10 27.15
CA GLN A 199 13.11 -2.72 28.38
C GLN A 199 13.82 -3.92 29.02
N SER A 200 13.18 -5.09 29.07
CA SER A 200 13.76 -6.31 29.67
C SER A 200 15.02 -6.82 28.94
N ARG A 201 15.22 -6.42 27.69
CA ARG A 201 16.38 -6.84 26.89
C ARG A 201 17.65 -6.06 27.19
N ASN A 202 17.58 -4.94 27.93
CA ASN A 202 18.73 -4.10 28.27
C ASN A 202 19.62 -3.78 27.05
N ILE A 203 18.98 -3.42 25.93
CA ILE A 203 19.66 -3.12 24.66
C ILE A 203 20.59 -1.92 24.88
N SER A 204 21.77 -1.95 24.27
CA SER A 204 22.72 -0.84 24.38
C SER A 204 22.17 0.41 23.69
N GLN A 205 22.33 1.59 24.31
CA GLN A 205 21.92 2.87 23.71
C GLN A 205 22.63 3.18 22.37
N ASN A 206 23.75 2.50 22.10
CA ASN A 206 24.51 2.65 20.86
C ASN A 206 24.04 1.69 19.74
N GLU A 207 23.06 0.83 19.99
CA GLU A 207 22.42 -0.06 19.00
C GLU A 207 21.08 0.55 18.57
N LEU A 208 20.68 0.39 17.31
CA LEU A 208 19.40 0.91 16.80
C LEU A 208 18.24 -0.01 17.18
N VAL A 209 17.11 0.59 17.57
CA VAL A 209 15.87 -0.13 17.89
C VAL A 209 14.71 0.43 17.06
N PHE A 210 14.14 -0.41 16.20
CA PHE A 210 12.99 -0.09 15.37
C PHE A 210 11.76 -0.88 15.79
N ILE A 211 10.61 -0.21 15.81
CA ILE A 211 9.29 -0.83 16.05
C ILE A 211 8.41 -0.51 14.84
N LEU A 212 7.91 -1.54 14.16
CA LEU A 212 7.17 -1.37 12.91
C LEU A 212 6.03 -2.36 12.73
N GLY A 213 5.07 -1.97 11.89
CA GLY A 213 3.91 -2.79 11.59
C GLY A 213 2.66 -1.97 11.33
N ASP A 214 1.54 -2.68 11.29
CA ASP A 214 0.21 -2.11 11.36
C ASP A 214 -0.21 -2.00 12.83
N PHE A 215 -0.32 -0.76 13.32
CA PHE A 215 -0.66 -0.49 14.71
C PHE A 215 -2.17 -0.37 14.92
N ASN A 216 -2.98 -0.34 13.86
CA ASN A 216 -4.42 -0.10 13.92
C ASN A 216 -4.80 1.17 14.74
N ILE A 217 -3.90 2.15 14.79
CA ILE A 217 -4.10 3.45 15.45
C ILE A 217 -3.98 4.52 14.39
N ASN A 218 -5.10 5.20 14.10
CA ASN A 218 -5.11 6.28 13.13
C ASN A 218 -4.31 7.48 13.64
N LYS A 219 -3.35 7.97 12.85
CA LYS A 219 -2.54 9.17 13.18
C LYS A 219 -3.40 10.38 13.53
N PHE A 220 -4.55 10.54 12.84
CA PHE A 220 -5.47 11.66 13.03
C PHE A 220 -6.37 11.51 14.27
N ASN A 221 -6.40 10.33 14.90
CA ASN A 221 -6.91 10.19 16.27
C ASN A 221 -5.79 10.59 17.26
N THR A 222 -5.60 11.89 17.42
CA THR A 222 -4.47 12.49 18.16
C THR A 222 -4.30 11.90 19.56
N LYS A 223 -5.39 11.67 20.29
CA LYS A 223 -5.37 11.08 21.64
C LYS A 223 -4.76 9.67 21.67
N GLN A 224 -5.20 8.79 20.77
CA GLN A 224 -4.65 7.43 20.70
C GLN A 224 -3.22 7.43 20.17
N TYR A 225 -2.95 8.25 19.16
CA TYR A 225 -1.63 8.37 18.56
C TYR A 225 -0.58 8.86 19.57
N GLU A 226 -0.86 9.93 20.32
CA GLU A 226 0.02 10.42 21.39
C GLU A 226 0.23 9.37 22.50
N THR A 227 -0.83 8.62 22.83
CA THR A 227 -0.73 7.52 23.80
C THR A 227 0.21 6.42 23.32
N MET A 228 0.13 6.04 22.04
CA MET A 228 1.06 5.09 21.41
C MET A 228 2.50 5.58 21.48
N LEU A 229 2.77 6.84 21.08
CA LEU A 229 4.13 7.41 21.10
C LEU A 229 4.73 7.40 22.51
N ARG A 230 3.91 7.64 23.54
CA ARG A 230 4.31 7.63 24.94
C ARG A 230 4.59 6.22 25.46
N ILE A 231 3.69 5.26 25.21
CA ILE A 231 3.84 3.87 25.71
C ILE A 231 5.09 3.21 25.10
N LEU A 232 5.32 3.41 23.80
CA LEU A 232 6.42 2.80 23.06
C LEU A 232 7.73 3.58 23.17
N ASN A 233 7.73 4.76 23.79
CA ASN A 233 8.87 5.68 23.87
C ASN A 233 9.53 5.95 22.50
N VAL A 234 8.72 6.32 21.51
CA VAL A 234 9.16 6.57 20.13
C VAL A 234 8.98 8.02 19.70
N HIS A 235 9.73 8.43 18.67
CA HIS A 235 9.52 9.71 17.99
C HIS A 235 8.21 9.70 17.18
N PRO A 236 7.54 10.86 17.02
CA PRO A 236 6.42 10.95 16.10
C PRO A 236 6.86 10.60 14.67
N GLN A 237 5.96 10.04 13.88
CA GLN A 237 6.20 9.78 12.47
C GLN A 237 6.33 11.10 11.69
N TYR A 238 7.49 11.30 11.08
CA TYR A 238 7.76 12.36 10.11
C TYR A 238 7.62 11.79 8.70
N LEU A 239 6.63 12.26 7.95
CA LEU A 239 6.46 11.85 6.56
C LEU A 239 7.46 12.57 5.67
N HIS A 240 8.08 11.83 4.76
CA HIS A 240 8.88 12.41 3.69
C HIS A 240 7.96 13.22 2.75
N SER A 241 8.46 14.30 2.13
CA SER A 241 7.68 15.20 1.25
C SER A 241 7.05 14.51 0.03
N SER A 242 7.53 13.32 -0.31
CA SER A 242 7.04 12.50 -1.41
C SER A 242 6.02 11.43 -1.00
N SER A 243 5.65 11.38 0.28
CA SER A 243 4.70 10.44 0.82
C SER A 243 3.27 10.81 0.43
N ILE A 244 2.43 9.79 0.25
CA ILE A 244 0.99 9.97 0.49
C ILE A 244 0.74 10.04 2.00
N GLU A 245 -0.46 10.41 2.41
CA GLU A 245 -0.77 10.62 3.83
C GLU A 245 -1.31 9.37 4.55
N CYS A 246 -1.93 8.43 3.83
CA CYS A 246 -2.64 7.26 4.39
C CYS A 246 -2.02 5.96 3.90
N SER A 247 -1.79 5.04 4.84
CA SER A 247 -1.50 3.64 4.52
C SER A 247 -2.75 2.84 4.22
N TRP A 248 -3.92 3.17 4.79
CA TRP A 248 -5.21 2.55 4.48
C TRP A 248 -6.16 3.59 3.90
N ASP A 249 -6.32 3.60 2.58
CA ASP A 249 -7.01 4.68 1.88
C ASP A 249 -8.35 4.24 1.29
N SER A 250 -9.42 4.39 2.06
CA SER A 250 -10.76 3.94 1.70
C SER A 250 -11.31 4.55 0.41
N LYS A 251 -10.84 5.77 0.10
CA LYS A 251 -11.33 6.56 -1.03
C LYS A 251 -10.70 6.15 -2.35
N TYR A 252 -9.47 5.62 -2.33
CA TYR A 252 -8.73 5.36 -3.56
C TYR A 252 -8.16 3.95 -3.69
N ASN A 253 -8.03 3.20 -2.61
CA ASN A 253 -7.63 1.79 -2.67
C ASN A 253 -8.88 0.94 -2.95
N ALA A 254 -9.01 0.39 -4.15
CA ALA A 254 -10.19 -0.38 -4.53
C ALA A 254 -10.39 -1.71 -3.75
N MET A 255 -9.42 -2.13 -2.91
CA MET A 255 -9.54 -3.30 -2.02
C MET A 255 -10.10 -2.98 -0.63
N THR A 256 -10.28 -1.69 -0.33
CA THR A 256 -10.86 -1.18 0.92
C THR A 256 -12.37 -0.98 0.81
N ASN A 257 -13.00 -0.46 1.87
CA ASN A 257 -14.42 -0.12 1.88
C ASN A 257 -14.60 1.41 2.00
N ALA A 258 -15.07 2.03 0.91
CA ALA A 258 -15.30 3.48 0.80
C ALA A 258 -16.31 4.06 1.82
N ARG A 259 -17.03 3.22 2.58
CA ARG A 259 -17.93 3.67 3.66
C ARG A 259 -17.21 4.13 4.93
N HIS A 260 -15.93 3.81 5.06
CA HIS A 260 -15.10 4.27 6.18
C HIS A 260 -14.18 5.41 5.72
N ASN A 261 -13.69 6.21 6.66
CA ASN A 261 -12.71 7.25 6.34
C ASN A 261 -11.31 6.65 6.17
N SER A 262 -10.50 7.24 5.29
CA SER A 262 -9.09 6.86 5.13
C SER A 262 -8.32 7.04 6.44
N GLN A 263 -7.32 6.20 6.68
CA GLN A 263 -6.59 6.13 7.93
C GLN A 263 -5.10 5.94 7.68
N GLN A 264 -4.29 6.52 8.57
CA GLN A 264 -2.86 6.24 8.62
C GLN A 264 -2.59 5.30 9.79
N LEU A 265 -2.34 4.02 9.50
CA LEU A 265 -2.30 2.92 10.47
C LEU A 265 -0.93 2.24 10.58
N ASP A 266 -0.11 2.38 9.54
CA ASP A 266 1.18 1.69 9.41
C ASP A 266 2.35 2.63 9.71
N TYR A 267 3.28 2.15 10.51
CA TYR A 267 4.38 2.97 11.02
C TYR A 267 5.71 2.20 11.06
N ILE A 268 6.81 2.93 10.91
CA ILE A 268 8.15 2.47 11.27
C ILE A 268 8.75 3.50 12.21
N PHE A 269 8.79 3.18 13.49
CA PHE A 269 9.28 4.05 14.54
C PHE A 269 10.73 3.72 14.92
N LEU A 270 11.49 4.78 15.23
CA LEU A 270 12.79 4.70 15.91
C LEU A 270 12.57 4.98 17.40
N HIS A 271 13.08 4.11 18.27
CA HIS A 271 13.00 4.27 19.71
C HIS A 271 13.87 5.45 20.19
N LYS A 272 13.35 6.28 21.10
CA LYS A 272 13.99 7.52 21.55
C LYS A 272 15.36 7.29 22.18
N ASP A 273 15.46 6.29 23.06
CA ASP A 273 16.71 5.99 23.79
C ASP A 273 17.81 5.37 22.91
N HIS A 274 17.49 5.02 21.67
CA HIS A 274 18.36 4.38 20.69
C HIS A 274 18.55 5.24 19.43
N THR A 275 18.22 6.53 19.51
CA THR A 275 18.31 7.45 18.38
C THR A 275 19.72 8.05 18.28
N PRO A 276 20.40 7.91 17.13
CA PRO A 276 21.67 8.59 16.90
C PRO A 276 21.51 10.12 16.98
N LYS A 277 22.53 10.79 17.50
CA LYS A 277 22.52 12.27 17.59
C LYS A 277 22.37 12.91 16.22
N ASP A 278 21.66 14.05 16.19
CA ASP A 278 21.48 14.88 14.99
C ASP A 278 20.92 14.12 13.77
N SER A 279 20.04 13.15 14.05
CA SER A 279 19.39 12.32 13.03
C SER A 279 17.89 12.47 13.04
N LEU A 280 17.29 12.35 11.86
CA LEU A 280 15.84 12.37 11.66
C LEU A 280 15.43 11.12 10.90
N TRP A 281 14.42 10.44 11.42
CA TRP A 281 13.85 9.25 10.79
C TRP A 281 12.58 9.61 10.02
N TYR A 282 12.59 9.36 8.71
CA TYR A 282 11.45 9.56 7.83
C TYR A 282 10.66 8.27 7.63
N ASN A 283 9.37 8.43 7.37
CA ASN A 283 8.51 7.40 6.77
C ASN A 283 8.04 7.89 5.40
N LEU A 284 8.01 6.99 4.43
CA LEU A 284 7.48 7.21 3.09
C LEU A 284 6.42 6.15 2.81
N ILE A 285 5.17 6.57 2.74
CA ILE A 285 4.05 5.74 2.31
C ILE A 285 3.98 5.82 0.79
N THR A 286 3.94 4.68 0.11
CA THR A 286 3.96 4.63 -1.35
C THR A 286 2.83 3.77 -1.91
N ASP A 287 2.10 4.34 -2.86
CA ASP A 287 0.97 3.69 -3.56
C ASP A 287 1.41 2.78 -4.71
N ARG A 288 2.45 1.97 -4.49
CA ARG A 288 2.96 1.07 -5.53
C ARG A 288 1.92 0.00 -5.86
N MET A 289 1.59 -0.09 -7.14
CA MET A 289 0.59 -1.00 -7.67
C MET A 289 1.21 -2.24 -8.32
N ALA A 290 0.35 -3.21 -8.62
CA ALA A 290 0.66 -4.37 -9.43
C ALA A 290 1.16 -3.97 -10.83
N SER A 291 2.09 -4.77 -11.35
CA SER A 291 2.63 -4.60 -12.71
C SER A 291 1.61 -4.81 -13.84
N LYS A 292 0.47 -5.42 -13.52
CA LYS A 292 -0.66 -5.61 -14.41
C LYS A 292 -1.94 -5.56 -13.59
N GLN A 293 -3.02 -5.15 -14.22
CA GLN A 293 -4.35 -5.29 -13.67
C GLN A 293 -4.68 -6.76 -13.43
N TRP A 294 -5.40 -7.01 -12.35
CA TRP A 294 -5.94 -8.30 -11.98
C TRP A 294 -7.38 -8.14 -11.53
N HIS A 295 -7.99 -9.23 -11.09
CA HIS A 295 -9.43 -9.32 -10.97
C HIS A 295 -9.77 -10.10 -9.69
N LEU A 296 -10.70 -9.58 -8.90
CA LEU A 296 -11.25 -10.32 -7.76
C LEU A 296 -12.20 -11.41 -8.28
N LEU A 297 -11.82 -12.68 -8.17
CA LEU A 297 -12.70 -13.78 -8.55
C LEU A 297 -13.71 -14.05 -7.44
N GLY A 298 -15.00 -13.82 -7.72
CA GLY A 298 -16.10 -14.20 -6.82
C GLY A 298 -16.27 -15.72 -6.73
N ARG A 299 -17.17 -16.14 -5.82
CA ARG A 299 -17.44 -17.53 -5.37
C ARG A 299 -17.63 -18.60 -6.48
N ASN A 300 -17.89 -18.18 -7.73
CA ASN A 300 -18.18 -19.07 -8.86
C ASN A 300 -17.08 -19.10 -9.94
N HIS A 301 -15.96 -18.39 -9.79
CA HIS A 301 -14.87 -18.29 -10.80
C HIS A 301 -15.34 -17.92 -12.22
N LEU A 302 -16.55 -17.37 -12.37
CA LEU A 302 -17.08 -16.95 -13.65
C LEU A 302 -16.56 -15.56 -13.97
N PHE A 303 -15.93 -15.43 -15.13
CA PHE A 303 -15.36 -14.18 -15.65
C PHE A 303 -16.39 -13.02 -15.79
N TYR A 304 -17.68 -13.33 -15.66
CA TYR A 304 -18.83 -12.43 -15.80
C TYR A 304 -19.70 -12.30 -14.53
N ASP A 305 -19.23 -12.75 -13.37
CA ASP A 305 -19.91 -12.43 -12.09
C ASP A 305 -19.74 -10.91 -11.83
N THR A 306 -20.80 -10.25 -11.37
CA THR A 306 -20.87 -8.82 -11.04
C THR A 306 -19.86 -8.38 -9.97
N ARG A 307 -19.16 -9.34 -9.36
CA ARG A 307 -18.07 -9.14 -8.39
C ARG A 307 -16.65 -9.17 -9.00
N ASN A 308 -16.52 -9.24 -10.33
CA ASN A 308 -15.24 -9.24 -11.03
C ASN A 308 -14.61 -7.82 -11.14
N ILE A 309 -14.20 -7.25 -10.01
CA ILE A 309 -13.64 -5.88 -9.92
C ILE A 309 -12.18 -5.88 -10.44
N PRO A 310 -11.82 -5.02 -11.41
CA PRO A 310 -10.45 -4.82 -11.83
C PRO A 310 -9.68 -4.09 -10.75
N LEU A 311 -8.55 -4.66 -10.36
CA LEU A 311 -7.71 -4.14 -9.30
C LEU A 311 -6.29 -3.93 -9.82
N LEU A 312 -5.65 -2.89 -9.31
CA LEU A 312 -4.22 -2.65 -9.46
C LEU A 312 -3.52 -2.74 -8.11
N GLU A 313 -4.26 -2.65 -7.03
CA GLU A 313 -3.80 -2.75 -5.66
C GLU A 313 -3.33 -4.17 -5.36
N LEU A 314 -2.28 -4.28 -4.55
CA LEU A 314 -1.70 -5.56 -4.12
C LEU A 314 -2.20 -5.97 -2.73
N SER A 315 -2.68 -4.99 -1.97
CA SER A 315 -3.26 -5.08 -0.63
C SER A 315 -4.21 -3.89 -0.43
N ASP A 316 -5.09 -3.97 0.56
CA ASP A 316 -5.90 -2.83 1.02
C ASP A 316 -5.09 -1.81 1.84
N HIS A 317 -3.87 -2.17 2.26
CA HIS A 317 -2.86 -1.25 2.78
C HIS A 317 -1.82 -0.86 1.71
N TYR A 318 -1.13 0.26 1.94
CA TYR A 318 0.07 0.69 1.22
C TYR A 318 1.32 0.48 2.08
N PRO A 319 2.45 0.06 1.48
CA PRO A 319 3.70 -0.12 2.20
C PRO A 319 4.26 1.22 2.73
N VAL A 320 4.87 1.15 3.91
CA VAL A 320 5.61 2.24 4.54
C VAL A 320 7.09 1.92 4.51
N ILE A 321 7.91 2.90 4.12
CA ILE A 321 9.36 2.76 4.03
C ILE A 321 10.01 3.72 5.01
N GLY A 322 10.92 3.22 5.85
CA GLY A 322 11.63 4.00 6.86
C GLY A 322 13.10 4.17 6.49
N PHE A 323 13.62 5.39 6.65
CA PHE A 323 15.02 5.72 6.39
C PHE A 323 15.45 7.01 7.10
N PHE A 324 16.75 7.17 7.34
CA PHE A 324 17.30 8.41 7.90
C PHE A 324 17.39 9.53 6.86
N ASN A 325 17.34 10.78 7.30
CA ASN A 325 17.58 11.95 6.45
C ASN A 325 18.98 11.96 5.80
N GLN A 326 19.96 11.26 6.37
CA GLN A 326 21.29 11.09 5.76
C GLN A 326 21.39 9.89 4.81
N SER A 327 20.30 9.14 4.59
CA SER A 327 20.30 8.04 3.62
C SER A 327 20.55 8.58 2.21
N LYS A 328 21.46 7.95 1.48
CA LYS A 328 21.77 8.25 0.08
C LYS A 328 20.74 7.65 -0.88
N GLN A 329 19.91 6.72 -0.39
CA GLN A 329 18.89 6.08 -1.21
C GLN A 329 17.82 7.10 -1.59
N GLN A 330 17.73 7.38 -2.89
CA GLN A 330 16.68 8.25 -3.40
C GLN A 330 15.40 7.45 -3.59
N TRP A 331 14.33 7.95 -2.99
CA TRP A 331 13.01 7.39 -3.16
C TRP A 331 12.26 8.20 -4.20
N SER A 332 12.03 7.59 -5.37
CA SER A 332 11.25 8.24 -6.43
C SER A 332 9.84 8.48 -5.94
N SER A 333 9.47 9.75 -5.88
CA SER A 333 8.12 10.24 -5.58
C SER A 333 7.11 9.85 -6.67
N HIS A 334 7.60 9.57 -7.88
CA HIS A 334 6.77 9.32 -9.04
C HIS A 334 6.35 7.86 -9.09
N ARG A 335 5.07 7.62 -9.42
CA ARG A 335 4.60 6.31 -9.83
C ARG A 335 5.44 5.86 -11.03
N GLN A 336 6.06 4.69 -10.94
CA GLN A 336 6.77 4.10 -12.10
C GLN A 336 5.78 3.66 -13.21
N SER A 337 4.48 3.68 -12.93
CA SER A 337 3.44 3.37 -13.89
C SER A 337 3.09 4.63 -14.66
N GLY A 338 3.56 4.77 -15.90
CA GLY A 338 2.99 5.76 -16.84
C GLY A 338 1.61 5.35 -17.37
N VAL A 339 0.93 4.39 -16.72
CA VAL A 339 -0.49 4.13 -16.95
C VAL A 339 -1.26 5.16 -16.13
N LEU A 340 -1.80 6.18 -16.80
CA LEU A 340 -2.84 7.04 -16.25
C LEU A 340 -3.89 6.15 -15.61
N THR A 341 -3.96 6.20 -14.28
CA THR A 341 -4.82 5.30 -13.52
C THR A 341 -6.03 6.05 -13.02
N TYR A 342 -5.83 7.16 -12.30
CA TYR A 342 -6.91 7.99 -11.78
C TYR A 342 -6.88 9.34 -12.46
N VAL A 343 -7.99 9.71 -13.10
CA VAL A 343 -8.06 10.94 -13.86
C VAL A 343 -9.38 11.67 -13.64
N ASN A 344 -9.33 12.98 -13.81
CA ASN A 344 -10.50 13.78 -14.15
C ASN A 344 -10.46 14.10 -15.66
N PHE A 345 -11.63 14.23 -16.27
CA PHE A 345 -11.76 14.77 -17.62
C PHE A 345 -12.40 16.14 -17.56
N PHE A 346 -11.98 16.99 -18.47
CA PHE A 346 -12.51 18.33 -18.66
C PHE A 346 -12.72 18.56 -20.14
N THR A 347 -13.73 19.34 -20.50
CA THR A 347 -13.94 19.76 -21.88
C THR A 347 -12.88 20.77 -22.30
N VAL A 348 -12.41 20.71 -23.54
CA VAL A 348 -11.38 21.65 -24.04
C VAL A 348 -11.95 23.04 -24.30
N ASP A 349 -13.19 23.11 -24.78
CA ASP A 349 -13.86 24.34 -25.21
C ASP A 349 -14.39 25.18 -24.05
N THR A 350 -14.98 24.52 -23.04
CA THR A 350 -15.63 25.19 -21.90
C THR A 350 -14.89 25.03 -20.59
N ASN A 351 -13.86 24.18 -20.54
CA ASN A 351 -13.12 23.86 -19.32
C ASN A 351 -13.99 23.29 -18.18
N LEU A 352 -15.14 22.70 -18.55
CA LEU A 352 -16.10 22.15 -17.61
C LEU A 352 -15.71 20.70 -17.26
N PRO A 353 -15.79 20.31 -15.98
CA PRO A 353 -15.46 18.96 -15.57
C PRO A 353 -16.49 17.94 -16.09
N VAL A 354 -16.05 16.71 -16.32
CA VAL A 354 -16.95 15.56 -16.49
C VAL A 354 -17.31 15.00 -15.11
N ILE A 355 -18.60 14.83 -14.88
CA ILE A 355 -19.17 14.42 -13.59
C ILE A 355 -20.11 13.22 -13.72
N ILE A 356 -20.30 12.51 -12.62
CA ILE A 356 -21.24 11.40 -12.45
C ILE A 356 -22.34 11.87 -11.50
N ILE A 357 -23.57 12.01 -11.99
CA ILE A 357 -24.76 12.34 -11.19
C ILE A 357 -25.81 11.27 -11.47
N ASP A 358 -26.35 10.64 -10.42
CA ASP A 358 -27.35 9.58 -10.54
C ASP A 358 -26.96 8.48 -11.53
N ARG A 359 -25.67 8.12 -11.53
CA ARG A 359 -25.02 7.20 -12.47
C ARG A 359 -24.94 7.70 -13.92
N GLU A 360 -25.44 8.86 -14.27
CA GLU A 360 -25.26 9.42 -15.61
C GLU A 360 -23.95 10.19 -15.72
N ILE A 361 -23.30 10.09 -16.89
CA ILE A 361 -22.09 10.86 -17.16
C ILE A 361 -22.47 12.15 -17.89
N ARG A 362 -22.12 13.27 -17.27
CA ARG A 362 -22.52 14.59 -17.70
C ARG A 362 -21.33 15.55 -17.75
N ILE A 363 -21.47 16.63 -18.50
CA ILE A 363 -20.60 17.80 -18.39
C ILE A 363 -21.18 18.68 -17.27
N GLY A 364 -20.32 19.09 -16.34
CA GLY A 364 -20.69 19.96 -15.23
C GLY A 364 -21.17 21.32 -15.70
N THR A 365 -21.83 22.07 -14.82
CA THR A 365 -22.43 23.37 -15.17
C THR A 365 -21.53 24.55 -14.83
N SER A 366 -20.49 24.32 -14.04
CA SER A 366 -19.53 25.33 -13.62
C SER A 366 -18.11 24.77 -13.56
N ILE A 367 -17.13 25.60 -13.89
CA ILE A 367 -15.69 25.27 -13.78
C ILE A 367 -15.23 25.01 -12.34
N ASN A 368 -16.03 25.45 -11.35
CA ASN A 368 -15.73 25.26 -9.93
C ASN A 368 -16.30 23.93 -9.38
N GLU A 369 -17.04 23.17 -10.19
CA GLU A 369 -17.51 21.85 -9.77
C GLU A 369 -16.33 20.87 -9.67
N THR A 370 -16.39 20.00 -8.68
CA THR A 370 -15.40 18.93 -8.53
C THR A 370 -15.66 17.83 -9.55
N GLY A 371 -14.71 17.65 -10.48
CA GLY A 371 -14.80 16.58 -11.48
C GLY A 371 -14.84 15.19 -10.86
N SER A 372 -15.59 14.28 -11.49
CA SER A 372 -15.65 12.90 -11.02
C SER A 372 -14.35 12.16 -11.31
N LEU A 373 -13.92 11.36 -10.34
CA LEU A 373 -12.75 10.52 -10.45
C LEU A 373 -13.07 9.32 -11.34
N PHE A 374 -12.26 9.08 -12.36
CA PHE A 374 -12.37 7.90 -13.20
C PHE A 374 -11.12 7.05 -13.10
N ILE A 375 -11.30 5.73 -13.06
CA ILE A 375 -10.19 4.79 -13.28
C ILE A 375 -10.13 4.44 -14.76
N LEU A 376 -8.99 4.76 -15.38
CA LEU A 376 -8.67 4.41 -16.75
C LEU A 376 -7.86 3.12 -16.79
N THR A 377 -8.32 2.13 -17.56
CA THR A 377 -7.58 0.90 -17.79
C THR A 377 -7.54 0.54 -19.27
N ASN A 378 -6.50 -0.14 -19.74
CA ASN A 378 -6.41 -0.58 -21.14
C ASN A 378 -7.08 -1.96 -21.31
N ASN A 379 -8.14 -2.02 -22.12
CA ASN A 379 -8.97 -3.20 -22.31
C ASN A 379 -8.36 -4.20 -23.31
N GLY A 380 -7.36 -4.99 -22.90
CA GLY A 380 -7.18 -6.31 -23.53
C GLY A 380 -5.78 -6.77 -23.94
N THR A 381 -4.69 -6.15 -23.52
CA THR A 381 -3.41 -6.88 -23.47
C THR A 381 -2.64 -6.54 -22.19
N PRO A 382 -2.35 -7.54 -21.31
CA PRO A 382 -1.44 -7.38 -20.18
C PRO A 382 0.02 -7.38 -20.66
N ARG A 383 0.31 -6.64 -21.74
CA ARG A 383 1.68 -6.34 -22.13
C ARG A 383 2.13 -5.15 -21.29
N ARG A 384 3.44 -5.13 -21.01
CA ARG A 384 4.16 -4.12 -20.24
C ARG A 384 3.97 -2.72 -20.82
N HIS A 385 2.80 -2.13 -20.66
CA HIS A 385 2.53 -0.79 -21.15
C HIS A 385 2.99 0.17 -20.06
N ARG A 386 4.22 0.66 -20.23
CA ARG A 386 4.72 1.79 -19.44
C ARG A 386 3.89 3.05 -19.67
N CYS A 387 3.04 3.09 -20.72
CA CYS A 387 2.11 4.19 -20.96
C CYS A 387 0.89 3.82 -21.83
N LEU A 388 -0.19 4.59 -21.67
CA LEU A 388 -1.40 4.57 -22.51
C LEU A 388 -1.13 5.32 -23.82
N ARG A 389 -1.54 4.78 -24.96
CA ARG A 389 -1.32 5.37 -26.30
C ARG A 389 -2.64 5.66 -27.01
N SER A 390 -2.59 6.56 -27.98
CA SER A 390 -3.70 6.81 -28.90
C SER A 390 -4.16 5.52 -29.59
N GLU A 391 -5.46 5.47 -29.91
CA GLU A 391 -6.17 4.35 -30.54
C GLU A 391 -6.26 3.06 -29.71
N GLN A 392 -5.98 3.11 -28.42
CA GLN A 392 -6.15 1.96 -27.53
C GLN A 392 -7.57 1.89 -26.97
N ASN A 393 -8.09 0.67 -26.82
CA ASN A 393 -9.34 0.45 -26.10
C ASN A 393 -9.10 0.61 -24.60
N ILE A 394 -10.03 1.27 -23.93
CA ILE A 394 -10.00 1.52 -22.51
C ILE A 394 -11.28 1.02 -21.84
N LEU A 395 -11.18 0.71 -20.55
CA LEU A 395 -12.34 0.69 -19.66
C LEU A 395 -12.30 1.95 -18.82
N LEU A 396 -13.47 2.56 -18.69
CA LEU A 396 -13.70 3.67 -17.80
C LEU A 396 -14.55 3.19 -16.64
N ILE A 397 -14.02 3.33 -15.43
CA ILE A 397 -14.63 2.84 -14.19
C ILE A 397 -14.86 4.06 -13.29
N ASP A 398 -15.93 4.05 -12.51
CA ASP A 398 -16.15 5.03 -11.44
C ASP A 398 -15.04 4.87 -10.39
N GLY A 399 -14.25 5.92 -10.17
CA GLY A 399 -13.13 5.89 -9.24
C GLY A 399 -13.53 5.87 -7.77
N ILE A 400 -14.78 6.21 -7.45
CA ILE A 400 -15.33 6.15 -6.09
C ILE A 400 -16.02 4.80 -5.86
N ASN A 401 -16.73 4.27 -6.87
CA ASN A 401 -17.44 2.99 -6.79
C ASN A 401 -16.91 2.04 -7.89
N PRO A 402 -15.79 1.34 -7.67
CA PRO A 402 -15.10 0.56 -8.71
C PRO A 402 -15.89 -0.66 -9.24
N GLU A 403 -17.02 -0.99 -8.62
CA GLU A 403 -18.00 -1.94 -9.12
C GLU A 403 -18.88 -1.39 -10.26
N PHE A 404 -18.80 -0.08 -10.55
CA PHE A 404 -19.52 0.58 -11.64
C PHE A 404 -18.63 0.95 -12.82
N TYR A 405 -19.10 0.63 -14.02
CA TYR A 405 -18.38 0.83 -15.26
C TYR A 405 -19.22 1.60 -16.27
N LEU A 406 -18.54 2.25 -17.20
CA LEU A 406 -19.19 2.87 -18.34
C LEU A 406 -19.97 1.85 -19.18
N SER A 407 -21.26 2.10 -19.32
CA SER A 407 -22.21 1.33 -20.14
C SER A 407 -21.88 1.36 -21.63
N ASN A 408 -22.20 0.29 -22.35
CA ASN A 408 -22.23 0.26 -23.81
C ASN A 408 -23.59 0.73 -24.39
N GLU A 409 -24.09 1.86 -23.89
CA GLU A 409 -25.37 2.43 -24.30
C GLU A 409 -25.15 3.71 -25.13
N LYS A 410 -26.20 4.16 -25.84
CA LYS A 410 -26.15 5.42 -26.58
C LYS A 410 -25.87 6.58 -25.63
N LEU A 411 -26.60 6.67 -24.51
CA LEU A 411 -26.34 7.64 -23.45
C LEU A 411 -25.45 6.98 -22.40
N PHE A 412 -24.41 7.67 -21.96
CA PHE A 412 -23.44 7.10 -21.06
C PHE A 412 -23.93 7.10 -19.61
N GLN A 413 -23.92 5.91 -19.02
CA GLN A 413 -24.24 5.67 -17.61
C GLN A 413 -23.20 4.73 -16.98
N MET A 414 -23.09 4.82 -15.66
CA MET A 414 -22.36 3.92 -14.80
C MET A 414 -23.26 2.75 -14.42
N LYS A 415 -22.94 1.55 -14.92
CA LYS A 415 -23.68 0.33 -14.63
C LYS A 415 -22.86 -0.57 -13.72
N TYR A 416 -23.55 -1.20 -12.78
CA TYR A 416 -22.97 -2.20 -11.90
C TYR A 416 -22.56 -3.42 -12.72
N GLY A 417 -21.32 -3.91 -12.50
CA GLY A 417 -20.80 -5.12 -13.13
C GLY A 417 -20.26 -4.94 -14.56
N LYS A 418 -19.23 -5.72 -14.90
CA LYS A 418 -18.48 -5.60 -16.17
C LYS A 418 -19.27 -6.07 -17.41
N GLU A 419 -20.40 -6.73 -17.24
CA GLU A 419 -21.17 -7.30 -18.36
C GLU A 419 -21.77 -6.24 -19.30
N HIS A 420 -22.07 -5.05 -18.77
CA HIS A 420 -22.63 -3.93 -19.50
C HIS A 420 -21.58 -3.00 -20.13
N VAL A 421 -20.31 -3.37 -20.06
CA VAL A 421 -19.18 -2.51 -20.41
C VAL A 421 -19.06 -2.26 -21.90
N ASN A 422 -18.79 -1.01 -22.26
CA ASN A 422 -18.30 -0.67 -23.59
C ASN A 422 -16.90 -1.27 -23.80
N ARG A 423 -16.84 -2.49 -24.32
CA ARG A 423 -15.59 -3.22 -24.55
C ARG A 423 -14.67 -2.54 -25.58
N TYR A 424 -15.14 -1.49 -26.25
CA TYR A 424 -14.44 -0.83 -27.35
C TYR A 424 -14.50 0.69 -27.23
N LEU A 425 -14.56 1.25 -26.01
CA LEU A 425 -14.31 2.68 -25.86
C LEU A 425 -12.83 2.91 -26.19
N LYS A 426 -12.56 3.56 -27.30
CA LYS A 426 -11.22 3.88 -27.77
C LYS A 426 -10.87 5.31 -27.39
N ILE A 427 -9.70 5.50 -26.80
CA ILE A 427 -9.13 6.83 -26.54
C ILE A 427 -8.25 7.24 -27.71
N ILE A 428 -8.48 8.43 -28.26
CA ILE A 428 -7.77 8.93 -29.44
C ILE A 428 -7.17 10.29 -29.08
N GLN A 429 -5.85 10.35 -28.97
CA GLN A 429 -5.11 11.60 -28.78
C GLN A 429 -5.13 12.40 -30.09
N ILE A 430 -5.49 13.68 -29.98
CA ILE A 430 -5.59 14.61 -31.12
C ILE A 430 -4.38 15.54 -31.18
N ASP A 431 -3.80 15.86 -30.03
CA ASP A 431 -2.54 16.58 -30.00
C ASP A 431 -1.34 15.69 -30.36
N ASN A 432 -0.24 16.31 -30.75
CA ASN A 432 1.04 15.64 -30.99
C ASN A 432 2.04 15.94 -29.86
N LEU A 433 1.58 16.16 -28.63
CA LEU A 433 2.45 16.57 -27.51
C LEU A 433 3.42 15.46 -27.10
N SER A 434 3.00 14.20 -27.18
CA SER A 434 3.80 13.05 -26.79
C SER A 434 3.25 11.74 -27.35
N THR A 435 4.08 10.70 -27.36
CA THR A 435 3.67 9.35 -27.80
C THR A 435 2.82 8.59 -26.78
N CYS A 436 2.76 9.10 -25.55
CA CYS A 436 2.03 8.53 -24.43
C CYS A 436 1.00 9.57 -23.99
N ILE A 437 -0.26 9.18 -23.84
CA ILE A 437 -1.27 10.06 -23.28
C ILE A 437 -0.86 10.43 -21.85
N GLN A 438 -0.86 11.72 -21.54
CA GLN A 438 -0.40 12.31 -20.28
C GLN A 438 -1.44 13.32 -19.77
N THR A 439 -1.22 13.85 -18.57
CA THR A 439 -1.95 15.04 -18.09
C THR A 439 -1.89 16.15 -19.14
N ASN A 440 -3.03 16.79 -19.37
CA ASN A 440 -3.31 17.80 -20.38
C ASN A 440 -3.28 17.33 -21.84
N SER A 441 -3.13 16.02 -22.12
CA SER A 441 -3.36 15.51 -23.47
C SER A 441 -4.82 15.73 -23.87
N THR A 442 -5.01 16.34 -25.03
CA THR A 442 -6.27 16.51 -25.75
C THR A 442 -6.64 15.23 -26.46
N ILE A 443 -7.81 14.72 -26.14
CA ILE A 443 -8.34 13.43 -26.58
C ILE A 443 -9.78 13.56 -27.06
N ILE A 444 -10.20 12.60 -27.88
CA ILE A 444 -11.61 12.27 -28.12
C ILE A 444 -11.82 10.79 -27.81
N PHE A 445 -13.08 10.42 -27.64
CA PHE A 445 -13.47 9.03 -27.45
C PHE A 445 -14.28 8.52 -28.65
N GLN A 446 -14.01 7.29 -29.06
CA GLN A 446 -14.82 6.53 -30.01
C GLN A 446 -15.42 5.33 -29.28
N SER A 447 -16.71 5.09 -29.42
CA SER A 447 -17.43 3.94 -28.88
C SER A 447 -17.96 3.06 -30.02
N ARG A 448 -18.20 1.79 -29.73
CA ARG A 448 -18.80 0.85 -30.69
C ARG A 448 -20.14 0.31 -30.19
N LEU A 449 -21.21 0.75 -30.81
CA LEU A 449 -22.56 0.23 -30.61
C LEU A 449 -22.83 -0.93 -31.59
N SER A 450 -23.94 -1.64 -31.39
CA SER A 450 -24.39 -2.69 -32.33
C SER A 450 -24.62 -2.14 -33.75
N THR A 451 -24.91 -0.85 -33.87
CA THR A 451 -25.18 -0.17 -35.15
C THR A 451 -23.94 0.38 -35.85
N GLY A 452 -22.76 0.37 -35.21
CA GLY A 452 -21.53 0.88 -35.79
C GLY A 452 -20.63 1.62 -34.78
N ASP A 453 -19.61 2.28 -35.31
CA ASP A 453 -18.69 3.11 -34.53
C ASP A 453 -19.20 4.56 -34.47
N TYR A 454 -19.19 5.13 -33.27
CA TYR A 454 -19.64 6.48 -32.97
C TYR A 454 -18.55 7.23 -32.19
N TYR A 455 -18.50 8.55 -32.30
CA TYR A 455 -17.70 9.40 -31.43
C TYR A 455 -18.58 9.98 -30.31
N VAL A 456 -17.95 10.16 -29.15
CA VAL A 456 -18.60 10.73 -27.97
C VAL A 456 -18.81 12.22 -28.19
N LYS A 457 -20.02 12.68 -27.90
CA LYS A 457 -20.43 14.08 -28.01
C LYS A 457 -21.28 14.48 -26.81
N ASP A 458 -21.28 15.76 -26.49
CA ASP A 458 -22.29 16.33 -25.61
C ASP A 458 -23.68 16.36 -26.27
N HIS A 459 -24.70 15.97 -25.52
CA HIS A 459 -26.10 16.09 -25.90
C HIS A 459 -26.91 16.56 -24.70
N PHE A 460 -27.15 17.86 -24.63
CA PHE A 460 -27.84 18.52 -23.51
C PHE A 460 -27.18 18.20 -22.15
N SER A 461 -25.86 18.41 -22.08
CA SER A 461 -25.02 18.13 -20.90
C SER A 461 -24.83 16.65 -20.57
N GLN A 462 -25.46 15.71 -21.29
CA GLN A 462 -25.22 14.28 -21.14
C GLN A 462 -24.29 13.77 -22.23
N LEU A 463 -23.27 13.00 -21.86
CA LEU A 463 -22.35 12.42 -22.85
C LEU A 463 -22.99 11.21 -23.54
N CYS A 464 -22.80 11.13 -24.86
CA CYS A 464 -23.42 10.08 -25.65
C CYS A 464 -22.63 9.68 -26.89
N SER A 465 -22.83 8.43 -27.31
CA SER A 465 -22.35 7.84 -28.57
C SER A 465 -23.28 8.26 -29.72
N CYS A 466 -23.14 9.49 -30.20
CA CYS A 466 -24.20 10.15 -30.98
C CYS A 466 -23.80 10.67 -32.36
N THR A 467 -22.52 10.71 -32.71
CA THR A 467 -22.07 11.21 -34.02
C THR A 467 -21.14 10.21 -34.71
N ASN A 468 -21.28 10.04 -36.02
CA ASN A 468 -20.33 9.27 -36.83
C ASN A 468 -19.25 10.17 -37.46
N ASP A 469 -19.40 11.49 -37.30
CA ASP A 469 -18.45 12.49 -37.77
C ASP A 469 -17.45 12.82 -36.66
N ARG A 470 -16.18 12.48 -36.90
CA ARG A 470 -15.07 12.73 -35.99
C ARG A 470 -14.91 14.22 -35.65
N ASN A 471 -15.22 15.12 -36.60
CA ASN A 471 -15.06 16.55 -36.40
C ASN A 471 -16.10 17.15 -35.44
N GLN A 472 -17.16 16.38 -35.13
CA GLN A 472 -18.19 16.75 -34.17
C GLN A 472 -18.00 16.10 -32.81
N ALA A 473 -16.93 15.34 -32.61
CA ALA A 473 -16.62 14.73 -31.32
C ALA A 473 -16.35 15.80 -30.26
N GLN A 474 -16.77 15.56 -29.02
CA GLN A 474 -16.39 16.41 -27.90
C GLN A 474 -14.90 16.22 -27.61
N LEU A 475 -14.15 17.32 -27.55
CA LEU A 475 -12.75 17.31 -27.15
C LEU A 475 -12.67 17.37 -25.63
N PHE A 476 -11.84 16.50 -25.07
CA PHE A 476 -11.52 16.48 -23.65
C PHE A 476 -10.02 16.65 -23.46
N TYR A 477 -9.63 17.21 -22.34
CA TYR A 477 -8.31 16.95 -21.79
C TYR A 477 -8.46 16.24 -20.44
N LEU A 478 -7.42 15.51 -20.04
CA LEU A 478 -7.43 14.76 -18.79
C LEU A 478 -6.39 15.31 -17.82
N ILE A 479 -6.69 15.24 -16.53
CA ILE A 479 -5.73 15.54 -15.46
C ILE A 479 -5.52 14.27 -14.65
N GLU A 480 -4.27 13.79 -14.55
CA GLU A 480 -3.92 12.73 -13.61
C GLU A 480 -4.00 13.26 -12.18
N ILE A 481 -4.66 12.50 -11.31
CA ILE A 481 -4.78 12.84 -9.90
C ILE A 481 -3.63 12.20 -9.13
N GLU A 482 -2.64 13.03 -8.79
CA GLU A 482 -1.56 12.62 -7.88
C GLU A 482 -2.10 12.47 -6.46
N ARG A 483 -1.93 11.27 -5.89
CA ARG A 483 -2.43 10.97 -4.54
C ARG A 483 -1.79 11.76 -3.40
N ARG A 484 -0.66 12.44 -3.63
CA ARG A 484 0.01 13.24 -2.60
C ARG A 484 -0.76 14.50 -2.18
N ASN A 485 -1.71 14.97 -3.00
CA ASN A 485 -2.50 16.17 -2.71
C ASN A 485 -3.80 15.87 -1.97
N ILE A 486 -3.93 14.66 -1.42
CA ILE A 486 -5.19 14.15 -0.89
C ILE A 486 -5.04 14.02 0.63
N SER A 487 -5.80 14.85 1.33
CA SER A 487 -5.86 14.85 2.79
C SER A 487 -6.42 13.53 3.30
N CYS A 488 -5.73 12.96 4.28
CA CYS A 488 -6.26 11.88 5.12
C CYS A 488 -7.10 12.38 6.28
N ASP A 489 -7.03 13.68 6.55
CA ASP A 489 -7.91 14.35 7.48
C ASP A 489 -9.20 14.71 6.74
N ILE A 490 -10.29 14.04 7.09
CA ILE A 490 -11.63 14.53 6.76
C ILE A 490 -12.16 15.09 8.08
N THR A 491 -12.00 16.40 8.26
CA THR A 491 -12.83 17.15 9.18
C THR A 491 -14.28 16.86 8.82
N TYR A 492 -15.04 16.32 9.77
CA TYR A 492 -16.49 16.23 9.65
C TYR A 492 -17.02 17.64 9.35
N GLU A 493 -17.48 17.88 8.13
CA GLU A 493 -18.51 18.89 7.87
C GLU A 493 -19.89 18.28 8.09
#